data_AF-A0A7S2E2U1-F1
#
_entry.id   AF-A0A7S2E2U1-F1
#
_cell.length_a   1.000
_cell.length_b   1.000
_cell.length_c   1.000
_cell.angle_alpha   90.00
_cell.angle_beta   90.00
_cell.angle_gamma   90.00
#
_symmetry.space_group_name_H-M   'P 1'
#
loop_
_entity.id
_entity.type
_entity.pdbx_description
1 polymer ?
#
loop_
_entity_poly.entity_id
_entity_poly.type
_entity_poly.pdbx_seq_one_letter_code
_entity_poly.pdbx_strand_id
1 'polypeptide(L)'
;DLQTLLGYADETCWGLVGPGGLNAFEGLSRKVEDADEPAASSNSAEDAWLEEAKMEAAKESIAVISLGSTPSTVQAFKKVDISREASPFDSVTTSVKGLIDCLQTDFKGFSAAHPQVAESSVEYFSGLLSKSHRAKLFVCAVEAAEDLGAVADLLAALKSRFSGQMCLLVIVCGQAQARLVSVEDHYNVLAHFISGGLKADGSTLCEPIRQSLDWVIGKPVQASVVKDFESLRALAEAH
;
A
#
# COMPACT_ATOMS: atom_id res chain seq x y z
N ASP A 1 -23.56 20.82 -21.80
CA ASP A 1 -24.52 19.86 -21.26
C ASP A 1 -23.90 19.24 -20.01
N LEU A 2 -24.52 19.44 -18.86
CA LEU A 2 -23.99 19.01 -17.56
C LEU A 2 -24.01 17.48 -17.40
N GLN A 3 -24.86 16.78 -18.16
CA GLN A 3 -24.90 15.32 -18.15
C GLN A 3 -23.68 14.69 -18.85
N THR A 4 -23.10 15.36 -19.83
CA THR A 4 -21.87 14.88 -20.50
C THR A 4 -20.65 14.97 -19.58
N LEU A 5 -20.61 15.96 -18.68
CA LEU A 5 -19.52 16.13 -17.69
C LEU A 5 -19.52 15.06 -16.60
N LEU A 6 -20.69 14.55 -16.21
CA LEU A 6 -20.82 13.43 -15.26
C LEU A 6 -20.27 12.10 -15.81
N GLY A 7 -20.17 11.94 -17.12
CA GLY A 7 -19.56 10.76 -17.76
C GLY A 7 -18.03 10.82 -17.84
N TYR A 8 -17.42 12.00 -17.66
CA TYR A 8 -15.96 12.19 -17.62
C TYR A 8 -15.39 12.28 -16.20
N ALA A 9 -16.27 12.41 -15.19
CA ALA A 9 -15.90 12.25 -13.80
C ALA A 9 -15.80 10.75 -13.47
N ASP A 10 -14.80 10.08 -14.02
CA ASP A 10 -14.41 8.76 -13.53
C ASP A 10 -13.83 8.95 -12.13
N GLU A 11 -14.47 8.35 -11.11
CA GLU A 11 -14.01 8.38 -9.72
C GLU A 11 -12.60 7.80 -9.53
N THR A 12 -12.00 7.23 -10.58
CA THR A 12 -10.63 6.71 -10.59
C THR A 12 -9.64 7.58 -11.38
N CYS A 13 -10.09 8.62 -12.10
CA CYS A 13 -9.23 9.57 -12.83
C CYS A 13 -8.88 10.82 -12.00
N TRP A 14 -8.50 10.62 -10.73
CA TRP A 14 -7.88 11.68 -9.93
C TRP A 14 -6.46 11.88 -10.43
N GLY A 15 -6.29 12.76 -11.42
CA GLY A 15 -4.96 13.16 -11.87
C GLY A 15 -4.13 13.62 -10.67
N LEU A 16 -3.05 12.89 -10.35
CA LEU A 16 -1.97 13.27 -9.41
C LEU A 16 -2.40 13.77 -8.02
N VAL A 17 -3.62 13.48 -7.61
CA VAL A 17 -4.20 13.87 -6.33
C VAL A 17 -4.41 12.58 -5.54
N GLY A 18 -3.75 12.45 -4.39
CA GLY A 18 -3.94 11.28 -3.53
C GLY A 18 -5.40 11.16 -3.08
N PRO A 19 -5.81 10.02 -2.52
CA PRO A 19 -7.20 9.77 -2.08
C PRO A 19 -7.74 10.80 -1.06
N GLY A 20 -6.89 11.66 -0.49
CA GLY A 20 -7.25 12.80 0.37
C GLY A 20 -7.48 14.14 -0.34
N GLY A 21 -7.48 14.22 -1.67
CA GLY A 21 -7.76 15.48 -2.38
C GLY A 21 -6.59 16.49 -2.44
N LEU A 22 -5.39 16.08 -2.01
CA LEU A 22 -4.16 16.89 -2.07
C LEU A 22 -3.29 16.45 -3.26
N ASN A 23 -2.77 17.41 -4.03
CA ASN A 23 -1.79 17.17 -5.10
C ASN A 23 -0.56 16.48 -4.49
N ALA A 24 -0.28 15.23 -4.86
CA ALA A 24 0.85 14.47 -4.33
C ALA A 24 2.20 14.96 -4.90
N PHE A 25 2.17 15.79 -5.94
CA PHE A 25 3.34 16.35 -6.61
C PHE A 25 3.16 17.85 -6.80
N GLU A 26 3.31 18.62 -5.72
CA GLU A 26 3.51 20.06 -5.87
C GLU A 26 4.85 20.29 -6.58
N GLY A 27 4.76 20.65 -7.86
CA GLY A 27 5.90 21.10 -8.64
C GLY A 27 6.57 22.26 -7.91
N LEU A 28 7.89 22.10 -7.69
CA LEU A 28 8.81 23.10 -7.16
C LEU A 28 8.36 24.53 -7.50
N SER A 29 7.80 25.23 -6.51
CA SER A 29 7.33 26.60 -6.67
C SER A 29 8.44 27.47 -7.26
N ARG A 30 8.12 28.05 -8.42
CA ARG A 30 8.94 29.03 -9.13
C ARG A 30 9.26 30.17 -8.17
N LYS A 31 10.55 30.37 -7.90
CA LYS A 31 11.09 31.43 -7.04
C LYS A 31 10.62 32.80 -7.57
N VAL A 32 9.57 33.35 -6.96
CA VAL A 32 9.18 34.75 -7.14
C VAL A 32 9.96 35.52 -6.09
N GLU A 33 11.08 36.08 -6.51
CA GLU A 33 11.80 37.10 -5.76
C GLU A 33 10.98 38.39 -5.90
N ASP A 34 10.31 38.84 -4.84
CA ASP A 34 10.16 40.27 -4.51
C ASP A 34 9.34 40.50 -3.22
N ALA A 35 9.94 41.36 -2.36
CA ALA A 35 9.37 42.21 -1.30
C ALA A 35 8.92 41.62 0.06
N ASP A 36 9.83 41.85 1.03
CA ASP A 36 9.68 42.02 2.49
C ASP A 36 8.27 42.20 3.10
N GLU A 37 7.78 41.16 3.80
CA GLU A 37 7.02 41.33 5.05
C GLU A 37 7.23 40.10 5.97
N PRO A 38 7.82 40.25 7.18
CA PRO A 38 8.00 39.15 8.11
C PRO A 38 6.73 38.93 8.96
N ALA A 39 5.71 38.32 8.36
CA ALA A 39 4.59 37.77 9.12
C ALA A 39 5.07 36.53 9.90
N ALA A 40 5.38 36.71 11.18
CA ALA A 40 5.72 35.63 12.09
C ALA A 40 4.53 34.67 12.24
N SER A 41 4.54 33.59 11.46
CA SER A 41 3.62 32.46 11.59
C SER A 41 3.91 31.73 12.92
N SER A 42 3.18 32.10 13.97
CA SER A 42 3.29 31.50 15.31
C SER A 42 2.52 30.19 15.48
N ASN A 43 1.95 29.62 14.41
CA ASN A 43 1.03 28.47 14.51
C ASN A 43 1.71 27.10 14.38
N SER A 44 3.04 27.07 14.26
CA SER A 44 3.81 25.84 13.97
C SER A 44 3.54 24.67 14.94
N ALA A 45 3.34 24.93 16.24
CA ALA A 45 3.16 23.85 17.22
C ALA A 45 1.73 23.29 17.23
N GLU A 46 0.72 24.16 17.07
CA GLU A 46 -0.68 23.76 17.03
C GLU A 46 -1.00 23.01 15.73
N ASP A 47 -0.46 23.47 14.61
CA ASP A 47 -0.59 22.80 13.32
C ASP A 47 0.06 21.41 13.35
N ALA A 48 1.24 21.27 13.94
CA ALA A 48 1.92 19.98 14.08
C ALA A 48 1.11 18.99 14.93
N TRP A 49 0.53 19.44 16.04
CA TRP A 49 -0.30 18.59 16.88
C TRP A 49 -1.61 18.18 16.18
N LEU A 50 -2.25 19.10 15.45
CA LEU A 50 -3.47 18.81 14.72
C LEU A 50 -3.24 17.81 13.58
N GLU A 51 -2.15 17.94 12.83
CA GLU A 51 -1.78 17.00 11.77
C GLU A 51 -1.43 15.61 12.35
N GLU A 52 -0.77 15.55 13.51
CA GLU A 52 -0.54 14.28 14.21
C GLU A 52 -1.86 13.62 14.63
N ALA A 53 -2.80 14.38 15.21
CA ALA A 53 -4.09 13.86 15.64
C ALA A 53 -4.95 13.37 14.46
N LYS A 54 -4.97 14.11 13.35
CA LYS A 54 -5.62 13.68 12.11
C LYS A 54 -5.00 12.41 11.56
N MET A 55 -3.68 12.30 11.63
CA MET A 55 -2.96 11.11 11.18
C MET A 55 -3.32 9.91 12.05
N GLU A 56 -3.35 10.03 13.37
CA GLU A 56 -3.77 8.93 14.25
C GLU A 56 -5.21 8.47 13.96
N ALA A 57 -6.14 9.42 13.78
CA ALA A 57 -7.51 9.09 13.36
C ALA A 57 -7.56 8.42 11.97
N ALA A 58 -6.72 8.88 11.03
CA ALA A 58 -6.63 8.29 9.70
C ALA A 58 -6.00 6.90 9.72
N LYS A 59 -5.03 6.62 10.60
CA LYS A 59 -4.48 5.28 10.81
C LYS A 59 -5.55 4.31 11.31
N GLU A 60 -6.42 4.74 12.21
CA GLU A 60 -7.58 3.94 12.64
C GLU A 60 -8.59 3.71 11.50
N SER A 61 -8.62 4.59 10.49
CA SER A 61 -9.48 4.44 9.31
C SER A 61 -8.95 3.45 8.26
N ILE A 62 -7.71 2.95 8.39
CA ILE A 62 -7.09 2.03 7.43
C ILE A 62 -7.05 0.60 7.97
N ALA A 63 -7.67 -0.32 7.25
CA ALA A 63 -7.47 -1.75 7.45
C ALA A 63 -6.14 -2.17 6.81
N VAL A 64 -5.13 -2.50 7.63
CA VAL A 64 -3.85 -3.04 7.14
C VAL A 64 -3.90 -4.55 7.14
N ILE A 65 -3.60 -5.16 6.00
CA ILE A 65 -3.76 -6.60 5.75
C ILE A 65 -2.45 -7.20 5.25
N SER A 66 -1.94 -8.21 5.96
CA SER A 66 -0.84 -9.04 5.48
C SER A 66 -1.35 -10.05 4.45
N LEU A 67 -0.61 -10.21 3.36
CA LEU A 67 -0.82 -11.28 2.39
C LEU A 67 0.07 -12.51 2.64
N GLY A 68 0.71 -12.62 3.82
CA GLY A 68 1.39 -13.86 4.25
C GLY A 68 2.56 -14.30 3.39
N SER A 69 3.26 -13.38 2.76
CA SER A 69 4.49 -13.74 2.06
C SER A 69 5.58 -14.14 3.06
N THR A 70 5.66 -13.47 4.23
CA THR A 70 6.59 -13.83 5.31
C THR A 70 6.03 -13.56 6.72
N PRO A 71 6.42 -14.35 7.74
CA PRO A 71 6.05 -14.07 9.15
C PRO A 71 6.58 -12.72 9.66
N SER A 72 7.63 -12.18 9.03
CA SER A 72 8.24 -10.91 9.39
C SER A 72 7.27 -9.73 9.25
N THR A 73 6.33 -9.78 8.29
CA THR A 73 5.31 -8.72 8.12
C THR A 73 4.44 -8.57 9.36
N VAL A 74 4.05 -9.68 9.99
CA VAL A 74 3.27 -9.67 11.23
C VAL A 74 4.05 -9.04 12.38
N GLN A 75 5.34 -9.33 12.48
CA GLN A 75 6.20 -8.72 13.51
C GLN A 75 6.39 -7.22 13.25
N ALA A 76 6.48 -6.81 11.99
CA ALA A 76 6.56 -5.41 11.62
C ALA A 76 5.30 -4.64 12.02
N PHE A 77 4.10 -5.19 11.78
CA PHE A 77 2.85 -4.55 12.21
C PHE A 77 2.79 -4.31 13.71
N LYS A 78 3.24 -5.28 14.53
CA LYS A 78 3.34 -5.12 15.98
C LYS A 78 4.32 -4.00 16.37
N LYS A 79 5.44 -3.88 15.66
CA LYS A 79 6.46 -2.85 15.94
C LYS A 79 6.07 -1.45 15.51
N VAL A 80 5.21 -1.32 14.50
CA VAL A 80 4.69 -0.03 14.05
C VAL A 80 3.45 0.38 14.84
N ASP A 81 2.97 -0.49 15.74
CA ASP A 81 1.79 -0.26 16.60
C ASP A 81 0.52 0.05 15.78
N ILE A 82 0.31 -0.70 14.70
CA ILE A 82 -0.86 -0.52 13.82
C ILE A 82 -1.91 -1.58 14.15
N SER A 83 -3.16 -1.15 14.22
CA SER A 83 -4.31 -2.06 14.25
C SER A 83 -4.39 -2.84 12.94
N ARG A 84 -4.00 -4.11 12.98
CA ARG A 84 -4.04 -5.02 11.84
C ARG A 84 -5.32 -5.83 11.85
N GLU A 85 -5.88 -6.06 10.66
CA GLU A 85 -6.94 -7.06 10.51
C GLU A 85 -6.32 -8.45 10.55
N ALA A 86 -6.95 -9.37 11.30
CA ALA A 86 -6.50 -10.76 11.33
C ALA A 86 -6.61 -11.35 9.91
N SER A 87 -5.49 -11.85 9.39
CA SER A 87 -5.42 -12.41 8.05
C SER A 87 -5.20 -13.92 8.13
N PRO A 88 -5.89 -14.74 7.31
CA PRO A 88 -5.62 -16.17 7.22
C PRO A 88 -4.20 -16.44 6.68
N PHE A 89 -3.57 -15.42 6.10
CA PHE A 89 -2.23 -15.47 5.57
C PHE A 89 -1.14 -15.24 6.63
N ASP A 90 -1.47 -14.78 7.84
CA ASP A 90 -0.49 -14.42 8.88
C ASP A 90 0.40 -15.59 9.34
N SER A 91 -0.09 -16.82 9.20
CA SER A 91 0.56 -18.06 9.67
C SER A 91 1.06 -18.95 8.54
N VAL A 92 0.93 -18.52 7.28
CA VAL A 92 1.37 -19.28 6.12
C VAL A 92 2.37 -18.46 5.33
N THR A 93 3.19 -19.17 4.56
CA THR A 93 4.03 -18.60 3.51
C THR A 93 3.40 -18.97 2.20
N THR A 94 2.94 -17.96 1.45
CA THR A 94 2.28 -18.17 0.15
C THR A 94 2.98 -17.31 -0.90
N SER A 95 3.29 -17.91 -2.05
CA SER A 95 3.82 -17.17 -3.21
C SER A 95 2.75 -16.23 -3.76
N VAL A 96 3.17 -15.20 -4.51
CA VAL A 96 2.23 -14.26 -5.16
C VAL A 96 1.23 -15.00 -6.04
N LYS A 97 1.69 -15.99 -6.79
CA LYS A 97 0.81 -16.86 -7.61
C LYS A 97 -0.19 -17.64 -6.76
N GLY A 98 0.26 -18.24 -5.65
CA GLY A 98 -0.63 -18.93 -4.73
C GLY A 98 -1.71 -18.01 -4.16
N LEU A 99 -1.37 -16.75 -3.86
CA LEU A 99 -2.33 -15.73 -3.41
C LEU A 99 -3.36 -15.40 -4.50
N ILE A 100 -2.92 -15.23 -5.75
CA ILE A 100 -3.80 -14.99 -6.89
C ILE A 100 -4.80 -16.15 -7.04
N ASP A 101 -4.30 -17.38 -7.05
CA ASP A 101 -5.14 -18.58 -7.18
C ASP A 101 -6.16 -18.65 -6.03
N CYS A 102 -5.75 -18.34 -4.80
CA CYS A 102 -6.64 -18.30 -3.64
C CYS A 102 -7.73 -17.22 -3.79
N LEU A 103 -7.37 -16.01 -4.22
CA LEU A 103 -8.33 -14.91 -4.40
C LEU A 103 -9.33 -15.21 -5.53
N GLN A 104 -8.86 -15.78 -6.64
CA GLN A 104 -9.68 -16.12 -7.81
C GLN A 104 -10.64 -17.29 -7.53
N THR A 105 -10.24 -18.23 -6.68
CA THR A 105 -11.05 -19.40 -6.32
C THR A 105 -11.96 -19.17 -5.12
N ASP A 106 -12.08 -17.94 -4.63
CA ASP A 106 -12.82 -17.64 -3.40
C ASP A 106 -12.33 -18.47 -2.20
N PHE A 107 -11.01 -18.56 -2.08
CA PHE A 107 -10.29 -19.32 -1.05
C PHE A 107 -10.68 -20.81 -0.99
N LYS A 108 -11.34 -21.35 -2.02
CA LYS A 108 -11.75 -22.76 -2.05
C LYS A 108 -10.52 -23.65 -2.00
N GLY A 109 -10.49 -24.55 -1.02
CA GLY A 109 -9.37 -25.46 -0.81
C GLY A 109 -8.17 -24.84 -0.11
N PHE A 110 -8.21 -23.55 0.27
CA PHE A 110 -7.10 -22.92 1.00
C PHE A 110 -6.82 -23.61 2.33
N SER A 111 -7.85 -23.85 3.15
CA SER A 111 -7.71 -24.59 4.42
C SER A 111 -7.30 -26.05 4.23
N ALA A 112 -7.62 -26.66 3.08
CA ALA A 112 -7.15 -28.01 2.75
C ALA A 112 -5.64 -28.02 2.44
N ALA A 113 -5.14 -26.98 1.76
CA ALA A 113 -3.72 -26.78 1.51
C ALA A 113 -2.94 -26.33 2.77
N HIS A 114 -3.62 -25.67 3.70
CA HIS A 114 -3.06 -25.15 4.95
C HIS A 114 -3.92 -25.56 6.16
N PRO A 115 -3.79 -26.81 6.64
CA PRO A 115 -4.61 -27.33 7.74
C PRO A 115 -4.52 -26.53 9.06
N GLN A 116 -3.46 -25.73 9.22
CA GLN A 116 -3.29 -24.81 10.35
C GLN A 116 -4.22 -23.59 10.29
N VAL A 117 -4.83 -23.29 9.14
CA VAL A 117 -5.76 -22.17 8.98
C VAL A 117 -7.19 -22.70 9.05
N ALA A 118 -7.87 -22.35 10.14
CA ALA A 118 -9.28 -22.68 10.30
C ALA A 118 -10.13 -22.05 9.18
N GLU A 119 -11.05 -22.83 8.61
CA GLU A 119 -11.97 -22.38 7.54
C GLU A 119 -12.78 -21.15 7.97
N SER A 120 -13.20 -21.12 9.24
CA SER A 120 -13.89 -19.96 9.84
C SER A 120 -13.06 -18.68 9.83
N SER A 121 -11.72 -18.77 9.87
CA SER A 121 -10.82 -17.61 9.76
C SER A 121 -10.88 -17.00 8.35
N VAL A 122 -10.93 -17.86 7.33
CA VAL A 122 -11.02 -17.45 5.92
C VAL A 122 -12.37 -16.79 5.63
N GLU A 123 -13.46 -17.42 6.09
CA GLU A 123 -14.82 -16.87 5.94
C GLU A 123 -14.96 -15.53 6.68
N TYR A 124 -14.44 -15.45 7.92
CA TYR A 124 -14.44 -14.22 8.69
C TYR A 124 -13.67 -13.12 7.98
N PHE A 125 -12.45 -13.41 7.52
CA PHE A 125 -11.61 -12.46 6.77
C PHE A 125 -12.31 -11.94 5.52
N SER A 126 -12.80 -12.83 4.66
CA SER A 126 -13.47 -12.42 3.43
C SER A 126 -14.76 -11.64 3.72
N GLY A 127 -15.54 -12.06 4.71
CA GLY A 127 -16.78 -11.39 5.09
C GLY A 127 -16.54 -10.01 5.69
N LEU A 128 -15.53 -9.88 6.55
CA LEU A 128 -15.16 -8.63 7.22
C LEU A 128 -14.65 -7.60 6.22
N LEU A 129 -13.69 -7.97 5.37
CA LEU A 129 -13.11 -7.04 4.41
C LEU A 129 -14.11 -6.60 3.34
N SER A 130 -15.01 -7.48 2.89
CA SER A 130 -16.01 -7.12 1.88
C SER A 130 -17.06 -6.14 2.40
N LYS A 131 -17.33 -6.14 3.71
CA LYS A 131 -18.29 -5.23 4.36
C LYS A 131 -17.65 -3.95 4.89
N SER A 132 -16.33 -3.93 5.00
CA SER A 132 -15.60 -2.79 5.55
C SER A 132 -15.50 -1.65 4.54
N HIS A 133 -15.92 -0.46 4.97
CA HIS A 133 -15.75 0.80 4.23
C HIS A 133 -14.38 1.45 4.44
N ARG A 134 -13.55 0.89 5.35
CA ARG A 134 -12.19 1.37 5.61
C ARG A 134 -11.34 1.25 4.34
N ALA A 135 -10.40 2.18 4.16
CA ALA A 135 -9.36 2.04 3.15
C ALA A 135 -8.54 0.78 3.48
N LYS A 136 -8.19 0.00 2.46
CA LYS A 136 -7.53 -1.30 2.64
C LYS A 136 -6.11 -1.21 2.12
N LEU A 137 -5.12 -1.39 2.98
CA LEU A 137 -3.72 -1.48 2.59
C LEU A 137 -3.27 -2.94 2.66
N PHE A 138 -3.14 -3.57 1.50
CA PHE A 138 -2.60 -4.92 1.39
C PHE A 138 -1.08 -4.85 1.32
N VAL A 139 -0.40 -5.64 2.14
CA VAL A 139 1.07 -5.69 2.22
C VAL A 139 1.58 -7.04 1.77
N CYS A 140 2.38 -7.03 0.70
CA CYS A 140 3.07 -8.19 0.15
C CYS A 140 4.59 -7.95 0.20
N ALA A 141 5.35 -8.93 0.67
CA ALA A 141 6.81 -8.86 0.68
C ALA A 141 7.37 -9.93 -0.27
N VAL A 142 8.17 -9.52 -1.23
CA VAL A 142 8.76 -10.42 -2.25
C VAL A 142 10.28 -10.38 -2.13
N GLU A 143 10.92 -11.53 -2.25
CA GLU A 143 12.38 -11.65 -2.30
C GLU A 143 12.90 -11.77 -3.73
N ALA A 144 12.07 -12.32 -4.63
CA ALA A 144 12.45 -12.67 -5.98
C ALA A 144 11.84 -11.67 -6.98
N ALA A 145 12.63 -11.23 -7.96
CA ALA A 145 12.14 -10.30 -8.98
C ALA A 145 11.08 -10.93 -9.88
N GLU A 146 11.08 -12.26 -10.03
CA GLU A 146 10.08 -12.99 -10.81
C GLU A 146 8.66 -12.80 -10.26
N ASP A 147 8.52 -12.67 -8.93
CA ASP A 147 7.22 -12.45 -8.28
C ASP A 147 6.60 -11.11 -8.67
N LEU A 148 7.42 -10.12 -9.07
CA LEU A 148 6.93 -8.82 -9.54
C LEU A 148 6.12 -8.93 -10.84
N GLY A 149 6.41 -9.94 -11.66
CA GLY A 149 5.62 -10.19 -12.88
C GLY A 149 4.17 -10.54 -12.59
N ALA A 150 3.86 -11.05 -11.39
CA ALA A 150 2.51 -11.43 -10.98
C ALA A 150 1.78 -10.33 -10.19
N VAL A 151 2.44 -9.20 -9.88
CA VAL A 151 1.83 -8.13 -9.06
C VAL A 151 0.62 -7.50 -9.74
N ALA A 152 0.64 -7.34 -11.06
CA ALA A 152 -0.49 -6.82 -11.82
C ALA A 152 -1.73 -7.72 -11.68
N ASP A 153 -1.54 -9.03 -11.80
CA ASP A 153 -2.60 -10.03 -11.63
C ASP A 153 -3.09 -10.09 -10.18
N LEU A 154 -2.19 -9.96 -9.20
CA LEU A 154 -2.55 -9.86 -7.78
C LEU A 154 -3.42 -8.64 -7.54
N LEU A 155 -3.06 -7.47 -8.09
CA LEU A 155 -3.86 -6.26 -7.97
C LEU A 155 -5.25 -6.44 -8.59
N ALA A 156 -5.33 -7.05 -9.78
CA ALA A 156 -6.59 -7.33 -10.45
C ALA A 156 -7.47 -8.28 -9.63
N ALA A 157 -6.88 -9.34 -9.06
CA ALA A 157 -7.58 -10.30 -8.22
C ALA A 157 -8.12 -9.64 -6.93
N LEU A 158 -7.31 -8.79 -6.28
CA LEU A 158 -7.73 -8.02 -5.12
C LEU A 158 -8.88 -7.06 -5.47
N LYS A 159 -8.79 -6.30 -6.58
CA LYS A 159 -9.84 -5.39 -7.04
C LYS A 159 -11.14 -6.10 -7.39
N SER A 160 -11.05 -7.29 -7.99
CA SER A 160 -12.22 -8.10 -8.31
C SER A 160 -12.93 -8.61 -7.06
N ARG A 161 -12.21 -8.76 -5.95
CA ARG A 161 -12.73 -9.37 -4.73
C ARG A 161 -13.19 -8.34 -3.69
N PHE A 162 -12.39 -7.31 -3.50
CA PHE A 162 -12.61 -6.30 -2.49
C PHE A 162 -12.98 -4.99 -3.18
N SER A 163 -14.14 -4.46 -2.86
CA SER A 163 -14.57 -3.14 -3.31
C SER A 163 -14.04 -2.02 -2.41
N GLY A 164 -14.13 -0.79 -2.93
CA GLY A 164 -13.77 0.44 -2.22
C GLY A 164 -12.31 0.85 -2.42
N GLN A 165 -11.84 1.73 -1.55
CA GLN A 165 -10.47 2.23 -1.60
C GLN A 165 -9.49 1.14 -1.16
N MET A 166 -8.69 0.65 -2.09
CA MET A 166 -7.65 -0.33 -1.82
C MET A 166 -6.30 0.07 -2.40
N CYS A 167 -5.25 -0.15 -1.62
CA CYS A 167 -3.87 0.09 -1.97
C CYS A 167 -3.08 -1.21 -1.78
N LEU A 168 -2.07 -1.42 -2.62
CA LEU A 168 -1.15 -2.54 -2.55
C LEU A 168 0.27 -2.02 -2.33
N LEU A 169 0.85 -2.35 -1.17
CA LEU A 169 2.27 -2.18 -0.89
C LEU A 169 3.01 -3.47 -1.26
N VAL A 170 3.99 -3.36 -2.16
CA VAL A 170 4.92 -4.44 -2.50
C VAL A 170 6.30 -4.11 -1.96
N ILE A 171 6.81 -4.89 -1.02
CA ILE A 171 8.15 -4.68 -0.45
C ILE A 171 9.11 -5.65 -1.13
N VAL A 172 10.05 -5.12 -1.92
CA VAL A 172 11.03 -5.89 -2.68
C VAL A 172 12.33 -5.94 -1.90
N CYS A 173 12.70 -7.12 -1.42
CA CYS A 173 13.84 -7.31 -0.54
C CYS A 173 15.12 -7.61 -1.33
N GLY A 174 16.28 -7.46 -0.67
CA GLY A 174 17.57 -7.87 -1.24
C GLY A 174 18.10 -6.95 -2.34
N GLN A 175 17.60 -5.72 -2.44
CA GLN A 175 17.94 -4.81 -3.53
C GLN A 175 19.26 -4.09 -3.29
N ALA A 176 20.01 -3.73 -4.33
CA ALA A 176 21.26 -2.98 -4.15
C ALA A 176 21.03 -1.59 -3.53
N GLN A 177 19.91 -0.95 -3.88
CA GLN A 177 19.55 0.39 -3.40
C GLN A 177 18.10 0.45 -2.95
N ALA A 178 17.89 1.04 -1.77
CA ALA A 178 16.57 1.34 -1.26
C ALA A 178 15.90 2.48 -2.04
N ARG A 179 14.67 2.29 -2.49
CA ARG A 179 13.90 3.30 -3.22
C ARG A 179 12.40 3.01 -3.20
N LEU A 180 11.62 4.06 -3.33
CA LEU A 180 10.18 4.01 -3.45
C LEU A 180 9.78 4.22 -4.91
N VAL A 181 8.92 3.35 -5.45
CA VAL A 181 8.53 3.35 -6.85
C VAL A 181 7.01 3.22 -6.96
N SER A 182 6.38 4.05 -7.79
CA SER A 182 4.99 3.89 -8.21
C SER A 182 4.93 3.49 -9.68
N VAL A 183 3.81 2.89 -10.07
CA VAL A 183 3.54 2.54 -11.48
C VAL A 183 2.56 3.53 -12.06
N GLU A 184 2.86 4.06 -13.25
CA GLU A 184 1.99 4.98 -14.01
C GLU A 184 0.60 4.35 -14.21
N ASP A 185 -0.45 5.17 -14.15
CA ASP A 185 -1.87 4.76 -14.19
C ASP A 185 -2.32 3.75 -13.11
N HIS A 186 -1.43 3.37 -12.20
CA HIS A 186 -1.68 2.43 -11.10
C HIS A 186 -1.34 3.08 -9.75
N TYR A 187 -1.93 4.25 -9.49
CA TYR A 187 -1.72 5.05 -8.26
C TYR A 187 -2.14 4.37 -6.96
N ASN A 188 -2.68 3.15 -7.04
CA ASN A 188 -3.04 2.34 -5.90
C ASN A 188 -2.01 1.24 -5.62
N VAL A 189 -0.84 1.28 -6.28
CA VAL A 189 0.31 0.40 -6.03
C VAL A 189 1.52 1.24 -5.67
N LEU A 190 2.20 0.83 -4.59
CA LEU A 190 3.47 1.39 -4.17
C LEU A 190 4.46 0.24 -3.96
N ALA A 191 5.61 0.30 -4.61
CA ALA A 191 6.68 -0.67 -4.46
C ALA A 191 7.84 -0.06 -3.68
N HIS A 192 8.24 -0.71 -2.60
CA HIS A 192 9.35 -0.28 -1.77
C HIS A 192 10.50 -1.29 -1.86
N PHE A 193 11.56 -0.89 -2.52
CA PHE A 193 12.81 -1.63 -2.65
C PHE A 193 13.62 -1.38 -1.40
N ILE A 194 14.04 -2.43 -0.70
CA ILE A 194 14.86 -2.29 0.51
C ILE A 194 16.24 -2.91 0.30
N SER A 195 17.27 -2.20 0.76
CA SER A 195 18.63 -2.70 0.79
C SER A 195 18.81 -3.70 1.92
N GLY A 196 18.98 -4.97 1.56
CA GLY A 196 19.20 -6.07 2.51
C GLY A 196 18.05 -7.09 2.55
N GLY A 197 18.36 -8.24 3.14
CA GLY A 197 17.39 -9.33 3.30
C GLY A 197 16.38 -9.06 4.42
N LEU A 198 15.33 -9.88 4.43
CA LEU A 198 14.32 -9.85 5.49
C LEU A 198 14.92 -10.28 6.82
N LYS A 199 14.75 -9.44 7.84
CA LYS A 199 15.05 -9.84 9.21
C LYS A 199 13.84 -10.57 9.80
N ALA A 200 14.09 -11.65 10.54
CA ALA A 200 13.05 -12.43 11.21
C ALA A 200 12.21 -11.61 12.20
N ASP A 201 12.78 -10.51 12.71
CA ASP A 201 12.11 -9.61 13.64
C ASP A 201 11.22 -8.57 12.93
N GLY A 202 11.15 -8.56 11.59
CA GLY A 202 10.35 -7.62 10.81
C GLY A 202 10.84 -6.17 10.81
N SER A 203 11.99 -5.86 11.43
CA SER A 203 12.46 -4.47 11.56
C SER A 203 12.73 -3.79 10.22
N THR A 204 13.13 -4.54 9.20
CA THR A 204 13.37 -4.02 7.84
C THR A 204 12.09 -3.62 7.11
N LEU A 205 10.93 -4.07 7.57
CA LEU A 205 9.63 -3.79 6.95
C LEU A 205 8.91 -2.60 7.60
N CYS A 206 9.32 -2.19 8.81
CA CYS A 206 8.64 -1.14 9.56
C CYS A 206 8.62 0.19 8.80
N GLU A 207 9.75 0.60 8.23
CA GLU A 207 9.84 1.87 7.52
C GLU A 207 9.01 1.89 6.23
N PRO A 208 9.06 0.86 5.36
CA PRO A 208 8.12 0.75 4.25
C PRO A 208 6.65 0.85 4.62
N ILE A 209 6.26 0.18 5.72
CA ILE A 209 4.87 0.17 6.17
C ILE A 209 4.47 1.58 6.64
N ARG A 210 5.31 2.29 7.41
CA ARG A 210 5.02 3.66 7.84
C ARG A 210 4.84 4.61 6.67
N GLN A 211 5.79 4.63 5.73
CA GLN A 211 5.72 5.50 4.55
C GLN A 211 4.49 5.19 3.68
N SER A 212 4.11 3.91 3.57
CA SER A 212 2.91 3.53 2.84
C SER A 212 1.62 3.99 3.53
N LEU A 213 1.58 4.03 4.87
CA LEU A 213 0.44 4.58 5.59
C LEU A 213 0.30 6.08 5.34
N ASP A 214 1.42 6.81 5.41
CA ASP A 214 1.46 8.23 5.08
C ASP A 214 0.93 8.48 3.65
N TRP A 215 1.35 7.66 2.69
CA TRP A 215 0.85 7.70 1.32
C TRP A 215 -0.66 7.42 1.21
N VAL A 216 -1.17 6.40 1.90
CA VAL A 216 -2.61 6.03 1.87
C VAL A 216 -3.49 7.15 2.44
N ILE A 217 -3.02 7.89 3.45
CA ILE A 217 -3.74 9.05 4.00
C ILE A 217 -3.55 10.32 3.16
N GLY A 218 -2.86 10.24 2.02
CA GLY A 218 -2.68 11.33 1.07
C GLY A 218 -1.51 12.26 1.37
N LYS A 219 -0.59 11.89 2.27
CA LYS A 219 0.65 12.66 2.43
C LYS A 219 1.53 12.49 1.18
N PRO A 220 2.18 13.57 0.73
CA PRO A 220 3.15 13.49 -0.37
C PRO A 220 4.27 12.52 -0.01
N VAL A 221 4.57 11.60 -0.93
CA VAL A 221 5.72 10.70 -0.84
C VAL A 221 6.60 10.87 -2.07
N GLN A 222 7.91 10.93 -1.86
CA GLN A 222 8.86 11.01 -2.96
C GLN A 222 9.08 9.61 -3.54
N ALA A 223 8.38 9.29 -4.62
CA ALA A 223 8.53 8.04 -5.35
C ALA A 223 9.04 8.30 -6.78
N SER A 224 9.89 7.40 -7.28
CA SER A 224 10.15 7.33 -8.72
C SER A 224 8.94 6.73 -9.42
N VAL A 225 8.65 7.14 -10.64
CA VAL A 225 7.54 6.59 -11.42
C VAL A 225 8.10 5.73 -12.54
N VAL A 226 7.60 4.51 -12.69
CA VAL A 226 7.87 3.65 -13.84
C VAL A 226 6.60 3.50 -14.68
N LYS A 227 6.78 3.26 -15.98
CA LYS A 227 5.67 3.21 -16.94
C LYS A 227 4.70 2.05 -16.70
N ASP A 228 5.23 0.88 -16.34
CA ASP A 228 4.46 -0.36 -16.26
C ASP A 228 5.12 -1.34 -15.26
N PHE A 229 4.41 -2.45 -14.97
CA PHE A 229 4.91 -3.50 -14.07
C PHE A 229 6.12 -4.24 -14.64
N GLU A 230 6.30 -4.28 -15.97
CA GLU A 230 7.50 -4.84 -16.60
C GLU A 230 8.73 -3.98 -16.29
N SER A 231 8.59 -2.66 -16.37
CA SER A 231 9.62 -1.70 -15.98
C SER A 231 9.94 -1.78 -14.48
N LEU A 232 8.92 -1.98 -13.64
CA LEU A 232 9.10 -2.21 -12.20
C LEU A 232 9.94 -3.47 -11.93
N ARG A 233 9.64 -4.56 -12.64
CA ARG A 233 10.38 -5.81 -12.56
C ARG A 233 11.81 -5.67 -13.07
N ALA A 234 12.01 -5.05 -14.23
CA ALA A 234 13.33 -4.82 -14.80
C ALA A 234 14.22 -3.99 -13.85
N LEU A 235 13.63 -3.04 -13.12
CA LEU A 235 14.33 -2.27 -12.09
C LEU A 235 14.80 -3.13 -10.91
N ALA A 236 14.06 -4.19 -10.57
CA ALA A 236 14.45 -5.16 -9.53
C ALA A 236 15.54 -6.14 -9.99
N GLU A 237 15.58 -6.46 -11.29
CA GLU A 237 16.56 -7.40 -11.89
C GLU A 237 17.91 -6.73 -12.21
N ALA A 238 17.97 -5.40 -12.27
CA ALA A 238 19.17 -4.66 -12.66
C ALA A 238 20.33 -4.71 -11.63
N HIS A 239 20.19 -5.49 -10.55
CA HIS A 239 21.04 -5.46 -9.36
C HIS A 239 21.19 -6.85 -8.71
#